data_AF-F3KFD6-F1
#
_entry.id   AF-F3KFD6-F1
#
_cell.length_a   1.000
_cell.length_b   1.000
_cell.length_c   1.000
_cell.angle_alpha   90.00
_cell.angle_beta   90.00
_cell.angle_gamma   90.00
#
_symmetry.space_group_name_H-M   'P 1'
#
loop_
_entity.id
_entity.type
_entity.pdbx_description
1 polymer ?
#
loop_
_entity_poly.entity_id
_entity_poly.type
_entity_poly.pdbx_seq_one_letter_code
_entity_poly.pdbx_strand_id
1 'polypeptide(L)' 'MFEVKVAKVQTVNIKGKTKRNRFGMGKRNDTHKAYVTLQEGQDIDFVSAE' A
#
# COMPACT_ATOMS: atom_id res chain seq x y z
N MET A 1 -2.07 8.70 -12.63
CA MET A 1 -2.01 9.40 -11.32
C MET A 1 -3.37 10.04 -11.11
N PHE A 2 -3.95 10.03 -9.90
CA PHE A 2 -5.38 10.33 -9.68
C PHE A 2 -5.78 11.84 -9.64
N GLU A 3 -4.91 12.79 -10.01
CA GLU A 3 -5.22 14.25 -10.05
C GLU A 3 -6.04 14.84 -8.87
N VAL A 4 -5.93 14.25 -7.67
CA VAL A 4 -6.61 14.69 -6.45
C VAL A 4 -5.67 15.43 -5.49
N LYS A 5 -6.24 16.32 -4.68
CA LYS A 5 -5.58 17.03 -3.60
C LYS A 5 -5.61 16.20 -2.31
N VAL A 6 -4.43 15.91 -1.80
CA VAL A 6 -4.21 15.12 -0.58
C VAL A 6 -3.99 16.05 0.61
N ALA A 7 -4.64 15.76 1.74
CA ALA A 7 -4.46 16.51 2.99
C ALA A 7 -3.27 16.00 3.82
N LYS A 8 -3.10 14.68 3.91
CA LYS A 8 -2.02 14.05 4.70
C LYS A 8 -1.73 12.63 4.21
N VAL A 9 -0.48 12.21 4.39
CA VAL A 9 -0.04 10.83 4.16
C VAL A 9 0.64 10.31 5.42
N GLN A 10 0.29 9.09 5.82
CA GLN A 10 0.97 8.35 6.89
C GLN A 10 1.48 7.03 6.32
N THR A 11 2.72 6.67 6.63
CA THR A 11 3.37 5.49 6.07
C THR A 11 3.71 4.47 7.15
N VAL A 12 3.67 3.20 6.79
CA VAL A 12 4.05 2.07 7.64
C VAL A 12 4.88 1.09 6.83
N ASN A 13 6.01 0.66 7.40
CA ASN A 13 6.87 -0.34 6.80
C ASN A 13 6.47 -1.72 7.32
N ILE A 14 5.89 -2.54 6.44
CA ILE A 14 5.49 -3.90 6.75
C ILE A 14 6.64 -4.82 6.34
N LYS A 15 7.33 -5.37 7.34
CA LYS A 15 8.39 -6.36 7.10
C LYS A 15 7.78 -7.67 6.62
N GLY A 16 8.32 -8.20 5.53
CA GLY A 16 7.97 -9.48 4.98
C GLY A 16 8.37 -10.64 5.90
N LYS A 17 7.48 -11.62 6.01
CA LYS A 17 7.69 -12.79 6.89
C LYS A 17 8.67 -13.77 6.26
N THR A 18 9.57 -14.32 7.07
CA THR A 18 10.35 -15.50 6.70
C THR A 18 9.46 -16.73 6.73
N LYS A 19 9.46 -17.52 5.65
CA LYS A 19 8.65 -18.72 5.47
C LYS A 19 9.47 -19.83 4.81
N ARG A 20 9.16 -21.07 5.16
CA ARG A 20 9.79 -22.24 4.57
C ARG A 20 9.04 -22.65 3.30
N ASN A 21 9.79 -23.00 2.26
CA ASN A 21 9.28 -23.70 1.08
C ASN A 21 10.05 -25.03 0.92
N ARG A 22 9.74 -25.81 -0.13
CA ARG A 22 10.38 -27.11 -0.40
C ARG A 22 11.91 -27.02 -0.57
N PHE A 23 12.43 -25.86 -0.96
CA PHE A 23 13.86 -25.67 -1.28
C PHE A 23 14.65 -24.97 -0.16
N GLY A 24 13.99 -24.48 0.89
CA GLY A 24 14.66 -23.84 2.02
C GLY A 24 13.84 -22.77 2.74
N MET A 25 14.53 -21.89 3.46
CA MET A 25 13.94 -20.72 4.11
C MET A 25 14.01 -19.52 3.15
N GLY A 26 12.86 -18.96 2.79
CA GLY A 26 12.77 -17.73 2.01
C GLY A 26 12.15 -16.60 2.83
N LYS A 27 12.43 -15.35 2.48
CA LYS A 27 11.76 -14.17 3.05
C LYS A 27 10.85 -13.54 2.01
N ARG A 28 9.62 -13.17 2.39
CA ARG A 28 8.76 -12.34 1.54
C ARG A 28 9.30 -10.91 1.47
N ASN A 29 8.97 -10.20 0.41
CA ASN A 29 9.36 -8.81 0.23
C ASN A 29 8.74 -7.91 1.31
N ASP A 30 9.48 -6.90 1.72
CA ASP A 30 8.97 -5.85 2.59
C ASP A 30 8.06 -4.92 1.76
N THR A 31 7.02 -4.36 2.37
CA THR A 31 6.06 -3.47 1.69
C THR A 31 5.91 -2.18 2.48
N HIS A 32 6.02 -1.05 1.79
CA HIS A 32 5.63 0.25 2.34
C HIS A 32 4.14 0.49 2.08
N LYS A 33 3.34 0.50 3.13
CA LYS A 33 1.92 0.83 3.07
C LYS A 33 1.72 2.30 3.39
N ALA A 34 0.94 3.00 2.58
CA ALA A 34 0.55 4.38 2.83
C ALA A 34 -0.95 4.47 3.09
N TYR A 35 -1.31 5.22 4.13
CA TYR A 35 -2.66 5.69 4.40
C TYR A 35 -2.74 7.15 3.96
N VAL A 36 -3.65 7.43 3.04
CA VAL A 36 -3.77 8.74 2.39
C VAL A 36 -5.12 9.32 2.75
N THR A 37 -5.13 10.49 3.36
CA THR A 37 -6.36 11.24 3.65
C THR A 37 -6.54 12.33 2.61
N LEU A 38 -7.66 12.29 1.89
CA LEU A 38 -8.02 13.28 0.89
C LEU A 38 -8.60 14.53 1.55
N GLN A 39 -8.63 15.64 0.80
CA GLN A 39 -9.38 16.82 1.22
C GLN A 39 -10.88 16.56 1.10
N GLU A 40 -11.67 17.28 1.91
CA GLU A 40 -13.13 17.17 1.92
C GLU A 40 -13.70 17.47 0.51
N GLY A 41 -14.64 16.62 0.05
CA GLY A 41 -15.26 16.74 -1.27
C GLY A 41 -14.44 16.19 -2.44
N GLN A 42 -13.31 15.52 -2.18
CA GLN A 42 -12.55 14.79 -3.20
C GLN A 42 -12.67 13.28 -2.99
N ASP A 43 -13.13 12.58 -4.03
CA ASP A 43 -13.31 11.14 -4.04
C ASP A 43 -12.45 10.47 -5.12
N ILE A 44 -12.07 9.22 -4.88
CA ILE A 44 -11.37 8.37 -5.85
C ILE A 44 -12.26 7.18 -6.17
N ASP A 45 -12.67 7.04 -7.42
CA ASP A 45 -13.38 5.85 -7.91
C ASP A 45 -12.39 4.73 -8.23
N PHE A 46 -12.46 3.63 -7.46
CA PHE A 46 -11.60 2.46 -7.62
C PHE A 46 -12.20 1.36 -8.51
N VAL A 47 -13.42 1.55 -9.02
CA VAL A 47 -14.20 0.49 -9.69
C VAL A 47 -13.77 0.28 -11.16
N SER A 48 -12.96 1.17 -11.73
CA SER A 48 -12.50 1.09 -13.13
C SER A 48 -11.11 0.46 -13.32
N ALA A 49 -10.48 -0.04 -12.27
CA ALA A 49 -9.18 -0.69 -12.37
C ALA A 49 -9.35 -2.23 -12.55
N GLU A 50 -9.51 -2.65 -13.80
CA GLU A 50 -9.29 -4.03 -14.26
C GLU A 50 -7.78 -4.34 -14.38
#